data_AF-A0AAI9BCA3-F1
#
_entry.id   AF-A0AAI9BCA3-F1
#
_cell.length_a   1.000
_cell.length_b   1.000
_cell.length_c   1.000
_cell.angle_alpha   90.00
_cell.angle_beta   90.00
_cell.angle_gamma   90.00
#
_symmetry.space_group_name_H-M   'P 1'
#
loop_
_entity.id
_entity.type
_entity.pdbx_description
1 polymer ?
#
loop_
_entity_poly.entity_id
_entity_poly.type
_entity_poly.pdbx_seq_one_letter_code
_entity_poly.pdbx_strand_id
1 'polypeptide(L)'
;MFHVDNNTGVPVMPPVAAELSKTTLYFTEGGNGIPPTYPGPDWFNIIQSELLKILEEAGITPDKADTGQIMAALKKQFITNSGSAGAIAGLTGENNTFPYFTGEDTMALTPLSAFVRSILGKNSGSEFIKAIGLSPDTLLSSGRITALSGGSQGATGLQMYEAYNNGYPIPYGNVLHLKGGTASGEGELLIGWSGTSGAHAPVYIRSRRDNDEAEWSEWAQVFTSKDSFNAATATKLQTARKINNVAFDGTSDITISSTDSGAVRDFRYTSEVFHNPGGNEITWTFRAPSGCVLSGIYVQETGRSSSDNIGGVYYKQTQVYINGSWRTVSG
;
A
#
# COMPACT_ATOMS: atom_id res chain seq x y z
N MET A 1 -76.57 -15.87 -14.08
CA MET A 1 -76.76 -17.00 -15.03
C MET A 1 -77.43 -18.12 -14.26
N PHE A 2 -78.50 -18.71 -14.79
CA PHE A 2 -79.22 -19.82 -14.15
C PHE A 2 -79.71 -20.77 -15.24
N HIS A 3 -79.96 -22.04 -14.89
CA HIS A 3 -80.53 -22.98 -15.84
C HIS A 3 -81.98 -22.60 -16.20
N VAL A 4 -82.51 -23.13 -17.30
CA VAL A 4 -83.93 -22.99 -17.66
C VAL A 4 -84.79 -23.43 -16.47
N ASP A 5 -85.53 -22.48 -15.91
CA ASP A 5 -86.38 -22.67 -14.73
C ASP A 5 -87.81 -22.21 -15.07
N ASN A 6 -88.53 -23.09 -15.77
CA ASN A 6 -89.93 -22.94 -16.15
C ASN A 6 -90.62 -24.32 -16.24
N ASN A 7 -91.95 -24.33 -16.36
CA ASN A 7 -92.78 -25.55 -16.38
C ASN A 7 -92.60 -26.45 -17.61
N THR A 8 -91.73 -26.08 -18.55
CA THR A 8 -91.46 -26.83 -19.79
C THR A 8 -90.06 -27.47 -19.82
N GLY A 9 -89.24 -27.21 -18.80
CA GLY A 9 -87.91 -27.79 -18.67
C GLY A 9 -87.94 -29.29 -18.39
N VAL A 10 -86.89 -30.00 -18.82
CA VAL A 10 -86.67 -31.42 -18.53
C VAL A 10 -85.46 -31.59 -17.61
N PRO A 11 -85.45 -32.58 -16.69
CA PRO A 11 -84.42 -32.69 -15.64
C PRO A 11 -83.09 -33.27 -16.13
N VAL A 12 -83.05 -33.83 -17.34
CA VAL A 12 -81.85 -34.41 -17.96
C VAL A 12 -81.71 -33.79 -19.34
N MET A 13 -80.50 -33.34 -19.67
CA MET A 13 -80.21 -32.77 -20.99
C MET A 13 -80.51 -33.83 -22.08
N PRO A 14 -81.36 -33.51 -23.07
CA PRO A 14 -81.61 -34.41 -24.19
C PRO A 14 -80.32 -34.74 -24.96
N PRO A 15 -80.24 -35.90 -25.61
CA PRO A 15 -79.12 -36.22 -26.49
C PRO A 15 -78.95 -35.15 -27.57
N VAL A 16 -77.73 -34.64 -27.73
CA VAL A 16 -77.40 -33.68 -28.80
C VAL A 16 -77.60 -34.36 -30.15
N ALA A 17 -78.31 -33.71 -31.07
CA ALA A 17 -78.58 -34.22 -32.40
C ALA A 17 -77.28 -34.34 -33.22
N ALA A 18 -77.33 -35.14 -34.29
CA ALA A 18 -76.20 -35.33 -35.18
C ALA A 18 -75.79 -34.02 -35.88
N GLU A 19 -74.48 -33.85 -36.11
CA GLU A 19 -73.93 -32.72 -36.87
C GLU A 19 -74.57 -32.65 -38.27
N LEU A 20 -75.18 -31.52 -38.60
CA LEU A 20 -75.87 -31.31 -39.88
C LEU A 20 -75.01 -30.61 -40.94
N SER A 21 -73.96 -29.89 -40.54
CA SER A 21 -73.07 -29.16 -41.45
C SER A 21 -71.64 -29.18 -40.95
N LYS A 22 -70.69 -29.53 -41.83
CA LYS A 22 -69.24 -29.50 -41.57
C LYS A 22 -68.60 -28.14 -41.87
N THR A 23 -69.39 -27.19 -42.37
CA THR A 23 -68.97 -25.81 -42.61
C THR A 23 -69.73 -24.87 -41.69
N THR A 24 -69.05 -23.83 -41.20
CA THR A 24 -69.64 -22.83 -40.31
C THR A 24 -70.78 -22.09 -41.01
N LEU A 25 -71.96 -22.06 -40.36
CA LEU A 25 -73.14 -21.31 -40.80
C LEU A 25 -73.46 -20.21 -39.78
N TYR A 26 -74.21 -19.19 -40.20
CA TYR A 26 -74.59 -18.04 -39.38
C TYR A 26 -76.10 -17.86 -39.35
N PHE A 27 -76.62 -17.19 -38.31
CA PHE A 27 -78.02 -16.83 -38.21
C PHE A 27 -78.45 -15.91 -39.37
N THR A 28 -79.62 -16.19 -39.95
CA THR A 28 -80.28 -15.33 -40.95
C THR A 28 -81.73 -15.10 -40.55
N GLU A 29 -82.24 -13.90 -40.82
CA GLU A 29 -83.67 -13.54 -40.69
C GLU A 29 -84.54 -14.19 -41.78
N GLY A 30 -83.94 -15.00 -42.66
CA GLY A 30 -84.59 -15.55 -43.84
C GLY A 30 -84.63 -14.56 -45.00
N GLY A 31 -85.29 -14.95 -46.10
CA GLY A 31 -85.40 -14.16 -47.33
C GLY A 31 -85.18 -15.01 -48.59
N ASN A 32 -85.71 -14.57 -49.74
CA ASN A 32 -85.62 -15.28 -51.03
C ASN A 32 -85.98 -16.78 -50.95
N GLY A 33 -86.97 -17.14 -50.13
CA GLY A 33 -87.43 -18.53 -49.96
C GLY A 33 -86.67 -19.34 -48.91
N ILE A 34 -85.70 -18.75 -48.21
CA ILE A 34 -85.02 -19.38 -47.07
C ILE A 34 -85.73 -18.98 -45.77
N PRO A 35 -86.12 -19.94 -44.90
CA PRO A 35 -86.71 -19.63 -43.61
C PRO A 35 -85.67 -19.02 -42.65
N PRO A 36 -86.11 -18.24 -41.64
CA PRO A 36 -85.23 -17.77 -40.59
C PRO A 36 -84.52 -18.92 -39.86
N THR A 37 -83.31 -18.68 -39.38
CA THR A 37 -82.58 -19.67 -38.60
C THR A 37 -83.24 -19.88 -37.23
N TYR A 38 -83.44 -21.15 -36.88
CA TYR A 38 -83.91 -21.56 -35.56
C TYR A 38 -82.78 -22.33 -34.84
N PRO A 39 -82.15 -21.76 -33.80
CA PRO A 39 -81.04 -22.41 -33.08
C PRO A 39 -81.43 -23.76 -32.45
N GLY A 40 -82.69 -23.91 -32.04
CA GLY A 40 -83.19 -25.13 -31.42
C GLY A 40 -82.69 -25.39 -29.99
N PRO A 41 -83.24 -26.41 -29.32
CA PRO A 41 -82.91 -26.72 -27.93
C PRO A 41 -81.43 -27.10 -27.71
N ASP A 42 -80.80 -27.78 -28.68
CA ASP A 42 -79.39 -28.18 -28.57
C ASP A 42 -78.47 -26.98 -28.38
N TRP A 43 -78.62 -25.96 -29.23
CA TRP A 43 -77.80 -24.75 -29.16
C TRP A 43 -77.99 -24.02 -27.82
N PHE A 44 -79.23 -23.84 -27.37
CA PHE A 44 -79.51 -23.15 -26.11
C PHE A 44 -79.01 -23.94 -24.89
N ASN A 45 -79.15 -25.26 -24.88
CA ASN A 45 -78.65 -26.11 -23.80
C ASN A 45 -77.12 -26.12 -23.73
N ILE A 46 -76.43 -26.11 -24.89
CA ILE A 46 -74.96 -26.02 -24.95
C ILE A 46 -74.49 -24.70 -24.35
N ILE A 47 -74.98 -23.56 -24.86
CA ILE A 47 -74.58 -22.23 -24.35
C ILE A 47 -74.89 -22.09 -22.87
N GLN A 48 -76.07 -22.53 -22.41
CA GLN A 48 -76.39 -22.51 -21.00
C GLN A 48 -75.40 -23.32 -20.17
N SER A 49 -75.11 -24.55 -20.60
CA SER A 49 -74.21 -25.45 -19.88
C SER A 49 -72.80 -24.91 -19.81
N GLU A 50 -72.27 -24.33 -20.90
CA GLU A 50 -70.96 -23.67 -20.91
C GLU A 50 -70.89 -22.48 -19.95
N LEU A 51 -71.91 -21.63 -19.94
CA LEU A 51 -71.96 -20.47 -19.02
C LEU A 51 -72.12 -20.90 -17.55
N LEU A 52 -72.88 -21.96 -17.28
CA LEU A 52 -72.99 -22.53 -15.93
C LEU A 52 -71.68 -23.19 -15.49
N LYS A 53 -70.95 -23.84 -16.42
CA LYS A 53 -69.65 -24.46 -16.14
C LYS A 53 -68.62 -23.43 -15.69
N ILE A 54 -68.63 -22.22 -16.25
CA ILE A 54 -67.78 -21.10 -15.79
C ILE A 54 -68.05 -20.78 -14.30
N LEU A 55 -69.33 -20.76 -13.88
CA LEU A 55 -69.67 -20.54 -12.47
C LEU A 55 -69.22 -21.71 -11.59
N GLU A 56 -69.46 -22.95 -12.04
CA GLU A 56 -69.07 -24.17 -11.35
C GLU A 56 -67.56 -24.23 -11.10
N GLU A 57 -66.74 -24.00 -12.13
CA GLU A 57 -65.28 -23.98 -12.03
C GLU A 57 -64.81 -22.87 -11.07
N ALA A 58 -65.50 -21.72 -11.05
CA ALA A 58 -65.25 -20.66 -10.07
C ALA A 58 -65.81 -20.97 -8.67
N GLY A 59 -66.49 -22.09 -8.46
CA GLY A 59 -67.14 -22.44 -7.19
C GLY A 59 -68.23 -21.46 -6.79
N ILE A 60 -68.95 -20.90 -7.77
CA ILE A 60 -70.09 -19.98 -7.57
C ILE A 60 -71.37 -20.77 -7.81
N THR A 61 -72.25 -20.82 -6.81
CA THR A 61 -73.59 -21.41 -6.96
C THR A 61 -74.46 -20.49 -7.82
N PRO A 62 -75.11 -20.99 -8.88
CA PRO A 62 -76.01 -20.20 -9.70
C PRO A 62 -77.18 -19.61 -8.90
N ASP A 63 -77.43 -18.32 -9.05
CA ASP A 63 -78.58 -17.59 -8.49
C ASP A 63 -79.38 -16.90 -9.62
N LYS A 64 -80.69 -17.12 -9.66
CA LYS A 64 -81.55 -16.50 -10.69
C LYS A 64 -81.71 -14.99 -10.52
N ALA A 65 -81.52 -14.46 -9.31
CA ALA A 65 -81.65 -13.04 -9.01
C ALA A 65 -80.37 -12.23 -9.34
N ASP A 66 -79.21 -12.89 -9.47
CA ASP A 66 -77.93 -12.23 -9.69
C ASP A 66 -77.53 -12.18 -11.19
N THR A 67 -77.34 -10.97 -11.70
CA THR A 67 -76.93 -10.71 -13.09
C THR A 67 -75.42 -10.51 -13.27
N GLY A 68 -74.64 -10.47 -12.19
CA GLY A 68 -73.18 -10.26 -12.18
C GLY A 68 -72.32 -11.52 -12.09
N GLN A 69 -72.91 -12.69 -11.92
CA GLN A 69 -72.21 -13.93 -11.57
C GLN A 69 -71.10 -14.35 -12.56
N ILE A 70 -71.33 -14.19 -13.87
CA ILE A 70 -70.30 -14.54 -14.88
C ILE A 70 -69.07 -13.63 -14.71
N MET A 71 -69.29 -12.33 -14.51
CA MET A 71 -68.20 -11.39 -14.24
C MET A 71 -67.48 -11.74 -12.93
N ALA A 72 -68.22 -12.13 -11.89
CA ALA A 72 -67.63 -12.59 -10.63
C ALA A 72 -66.78 -13.87 -10.81
N ALA A 73 -67.26 -14.83 -11.60
CA ALA A 73 -66.54 -16.06 -11.92
C ALA A 73 -65.25 -15.78 -12.70
N LEU A 74 -65.32 -14.94 -13.73
CA LEU A 74 -64.14 -14.54 -14.53
C LEU A 74 -63.13 -13.78 -13.67
N LYS A 75 -63.59 -12.82 -12.85
CA LYS A 75 -62.72 -12.15 -11.88
C LYS A 75 -62.05 -13.15 -10.97
N LYS A 76 -62.80 -14.09 -10.39
CA LYS A 76 -62.22 -15.12 -9.52
C LYS A 76 -61.16 -15.91 -10.28
N GLN A 77 -61.49 -16.51 -11.42
CA GLN A 77 -60.57 -17.36 -12.21
C GLN A 77 -59.31 -16.62 -12.69
N PHE A 78 -59.42 -15.38 -13.15
CA PHE A 78 -58.26 -14.60 -13.59
C PHE A 78 -57.48 -13.98 -12.44
N ILE A 79 -58.14 -13.69 -11.31
CA ILE A 79 -57.47 -13.22 -10.10
C ILE A 79 -56.85 -14.38 -9.33
N THR A 80 -57.35 -15.63 -9.37
CA THR A 80 -56.77 -16.83 -8.69
C THR A 80 -55.41 -17.31 -9.19
N ASN A 81 -54.75 -16.56 -10.06
CA ASN A 81 -53.29 -16.41 -9.94
C ASN A 81 -52.90 -15.53 -8.71
N SER A 82 -53.74 -15.51 -7.65
CA SER A 82 -53.59 -14.71 -6.43
C SER A 82 -52.92 -15.57 -5.39
N GLY A 83 -51.60 -15.51 -5.47
CA GLY A 83 -50.73 -15.64 -4.32
C GLY A 83 -49.63 -14.60 -4.49
N SER A 84 -48.39 -15.05 -4.43
CA SER A 84 -47.19 -14.24 -4.66
C SER A 84 -47.22 -13.46 -5.99
N ALA A 85 -47.89 -13.97 -7.04
CA ALA A 85 -48.06 -13.27 -8.31
C ALA A 85 -49.04 -12.07 -8.25
N GLY A 86 -50.05 -12.12 -7.39
CA GLY A 86 -50.90 -10.97 -7.10
C GLY A 86 -50.17 -9.95 -6.23
N ALA A 87 -49.37 -10.41 -5.27
CA ALA A 87 -48.57 -9.57 -4.39
C ALA A 87 -47.56 -8.72 -5.17
N ILE A 88 -46.86 -9.31 -6.15
CA ILE A 88 -45.93 -8.57 -7.03
C ILE A 88 -46.66 -7.62 -7.97
N ALA A 89 -47.82 -8.01 -8.51
CA ALA A 89 -48.62 -7.18 -9.41
C ALA A 89 -49.23 -5.95 -8.68
N GLY A 90 -49.46 -6.07 -7.37
CA GLY A 90 -49.93 -4.97 -6.52
C GLY A 90 -48.85 -3.95 -6.13
N LEU A 91 -47.57 -4.22 -6.40
CA LEU A 91 -46.51 -3.27 -6.11
C LEU A 91 -46.54 -2.10 -7.10
N THR A 92 -46.47 -0.89 -6.57
CA THR A 92 -46.20 0.31 -7.39
C THR A 92 -44.69 0.46 -7.49
N GLY A 93 -44.13 0.38 -8.70
CA GLY A 93 -42.67 0.48 -8.89
C GLY A 93 -42.10 1.82 -8.42
N GLU A 94 -41.04 1.77 -7.63
CA GLU A 94 -40.30 2.95 -7.16
C GLU A 94 -38.81 2.87 -7.52
N ASN A 95 -38.17 4.02 -7.68
CA ASN A 95 -36.73 4.08 -7.95
C ASN A 95 -35.94 3.54 -6.76
N ASN A 96 -34.89 2.76 -7.03
CA ASN A 96 -33.95 2.27 -6.03
C ASN A 96 -34.56 1.37 -4.96
N THR A 97 -35.68 0.69 -5.21
CA THR A 97 -36.30 -0.25 -4.27
C THR A 97 -36.22 -1.71 -4.74
N PHE A 98 -36.27 -2.64 -3.80
CA PHE A 98 -36.35 -4.08 -4.06
C PHE A 98 -37.64 -4.68 -3.48
N PRO A 99 -38.41 -5.47 -4.26
CA PRO A 99 -39.54 -6.25 -3.75
C PRO A 99 -39.11 -7.35 -2.78
N TYR A 100 -39.80 -7.48 -1.64
CA TYR A 100 -39.57 -8.59 -0.71
C TYR A 100 -40.88 -9.05 -0.07
N PHE A 101 -40.93 -10.32 0.35
CA PHE A 101 -42.10 -10.87 1.04
C PHE A 101 -42.19 -10.36 2.48
N THR A 102 -43.38 -9.90 2.86
CA THR A 102 -43.71 -9.50 4.24
C THR A 102 -44.59 -10.53 4.96
N GLY A 103 -44.98 -11.59 4.26
CA GLY A 103 -45.84 -12.68 4.72
C GLY A 103 -46.25 -13.57 3.53
N GLU A 104 -47.05 -14.59 3.80
CA GLU A 104 -47.65 -15.41 2.73
C GLU A 104 -48.45 -14.49 1.80
N ASP A 105 -48.13 -14.54 0.51
CA ASP A 105 -48.78 -13.77 -0.55
C ASP A 105 -48.89 -12.26 -0.31
N THR A 106 -47.94 -11.68 0.45
CA THR A 106 -47.81 -10.23 0.64
C THR A 106 -46.39 -9.78 0.37
N MET A 107 -46.24 -8.68 -0.36
CA MET A 107 -44.94 -8.09 -0.68
C MET A 107 -44.94 -6.59 -0.39
N ALA A 108 -43.77 -6.07 -0.06
CA ALA A 108 -43.50 -4.65 0.05
C ALA A 108 -42.22 -4.28 -0.71
N LEU A 109 -41.99 -2.98 -0.88
CA LEU A 109 -40.74 -2.44 -1.39
C LEU A 109 -39.84 -1.99 -0.24
N THR A 110 -38.55 -2.29 -0.33
CA THR A 110 -37.53 -1.76 0.57
C THR A 110 -36.50 -0.92 -0.20
N PRO A 111 -36.10 0.27 0.28
CA PRO A 111 -35.04 1.06 -0.35
C PRO A 111 -33.69 0.34 -0.33
N LEU A 112 -33.03 0.27 -1.48
CA LEU A 112 -31.65 -0.18 -1.61
C LEU A 112 -30.69 0.96 -1.28
N SER A 113 -29.63 0.66 -0.51
CA SER A 113 -28.54 1.60 -0.31
C SER A 113 -27.76 1.84 -1.60
N ALA A 114 -27.04 2.96 -1.69
CA ALA A 114 -26.15 3.23 -2.82
C ALA A 114 -25.10 2.12 -3.00
N PHE A 115 -24.64 1.53 -1.89
CA PHE A 115 -23.72 0.39 -1.88
C PHE A 115 -24.33 -0.83 -2.58
N VAL A 116 -25.53 -1.28 -2.19
CA VAL A 116 -26.15 -2.47 -2.80
C VAL A 116 -26.42 -2.24 -4.30
N ARG A 117 -26.87 -1.05 -4.68
CA ARG A 117 -27.05 -0.71 -6.10
C ARG A 117 -25.75 -0.72 -6.89
N SER A 118 -24.62 -0.41 -6.25
CA SER A 118 -23.31 -0.51 -6.88
C SER A 118 -22.89 -1.96 -7.14
N ILE A 119 -23.48 -2.95 -6.48
CA ILE A 119 -23.16 -4.38 -6.64
C ILE A 119 -24.07 -5.05 -7.68
N LEU A 120 -25.35 -4.67 -7.69
CA LEU A 120 -26.34 -5.22 -8.62
C LEU A 120 -25.99 -4.85 -10.06
N GLY A 121 -26.04 -5.81 -10.98
CA GLY A 121 -25.79 -5.60 -12.42
C GLY A 121 -24.32 -5.62 -12.85
N LYS A 122 -23.40 -6.13 -12.01
CA LYS A 122 -22.00 -6.37 -12.40
C LYS A 122 -21.89 -7.62 -13.28
N ASN A 123 -21.13 -7.52 -14.37
CA ASN A 123 -21.03 -8.56 -15.41
C ASN A 123 -19.77 -9.43 -15.26
N SER A 124 -18.94 -9.15 -14.26
CA SER A 124 -17.76 -9.97 -13.96
C SER A 124 -17.44 -10.01 -12.46
N GLY A 125 -16.69 -11.04 -12.05
CA GLY A 125 -16.17 -11.13 -10.68
C GLY A 125 -15.28 -9.94 -10.30
N SER A 126 -14.47 -9.42 -11.22
CA SER A 126 -13.63 -8.23 -10.98
C SER A 126 -14.46 -6.99 -10.69
N GLU A 127 -15.52 -6.76 -11.47
CA GLU A 127 -16.46 -5.66 -11.26
C GLU A 127 -17.22 -5.78 -9.92
N PHE A 128 -17.62 -7.00 -9.54
CA PHE A 128 -18.23 -7.28 -8.24
C PHE A 128 -17.26 -7.01 -7.09
N ILE A 129 -16.05 -7.55 -7.16
CA ILE A 129 -14.99 -7.39 -6.15
C ILE A 129 -14.65 -5.91 -5.95
N LYS A 130 -14.58 -5.13 -7.03
CA LYS A 130 -14.41 -3.67 -6.98
C LYS A 130 -15.58 -2.97 -6.29
N ALA A 131 -16.82 -3.38 -6.57
CA ALA A 131 -18.02 -2.78 -5.97
C ALA A 131 -18.12 -3.06 -4.46
N ILE A 132 -17.66 -4.23 -3.99
CA ILE A 132 -17.59 -4.55 -2.56
C ILE A 132 -16.31 -4.02 -1.88
N GLY A 133 -15.49 -3.24 -2.60
CA GLY A 133 -14.28 -2.62 -2.06
C GLY A 133 -13.08 -3.56 -1.89
N LEU A 134 -13.14 -4.80 -2.38
CA LEU A 134 -12.08 -5.80 -2.25
C LEU A 134 -11.15 -5.85 -3.47
N SER A 135 -11.08 -4.77 -4.26
CA SER A 135 -10.34 -4.73 -5.53
C SER A 135 -8.93 -5.35 -5.36
N PRO A 136 -8.55 -6.32 -6.22
CA PRO A 136 -7.21 -6.92 -6.18
C PRO A 136 -6.10 -5.89 -6.48
N ASP A 137 -6.48 -4.71 -6.99
CA ASP A 137 -5.57 -3.62 -7.32
C ASP A 137 -5.32 -2.66 -6.13
N THR A 138 -5.99 -2.87 -4.99
CA THR A 138 -5.92 -1.94 -3.85
C THR A 138 -5.54 -2.68 -2.57
N LEU A 139 -4.37 -2.35 -2.01
CA LEU A 139 -4.05 -2.67 -0.61
C LEU A 139 -4.79 -1.69 0.29
N LEU A 140 -5.84 -2.17 0.95
CA LEU A 140 -6.55 -1.39 1.95
C LEU A 140 -5.77 -1.34 3.26
N SER A 141 -5.83 -0.20 3.93
CA SER A 141 -5.32 -0.05 5.29
C SER A 141 -6.14 -0.93 6.24
N SER A 142 -5.46 -1.78 7.02
CA SER A 142 -6.02 -2.46 8.19
C SER A 142 -6.08 -1.54 9.42
N GLY A 143 -5.77 -0.25 9.25
CA GLY A 143 -5.75 0.76 10.30
C GLY A 143 -4.47 0.73 11.13
N ARG A 144 -4.55 1.35 12.31
CA ARG A 144 -3.43 1.49 13.24
C ARG A 144 -3.21 0.20 14.02
N ILE A 145 -2.13 -0.52 13.71
CA ILE A 145 -1.74 -1.78 14.35
C ILE A 145 -0.47 -1.55 15.15
N THR A 146 -0.43 -1.99 16.42
CA THR A 146 0.77 -1.90 17.25
C THR A 146 1.88 -2.78 16.68
N ALA A 147 3.13 -2.28 16.69
CA ALA A 147 4.28 -3.03 16.21
C ALA A 147 4.40 -4.38 16.93
N LEU A 148 4.45 -5.46 16.15
CA LEU A 148 4.66 -6.81 16.68
C LEU A 148 6.03 -6.90 17.36
N SER A 149 6.10 -7.67 18.44
CA SER A 149 7.32 -7.86 19.24
C SER A 149 7.50 -9.31 19.63
N GLY A 150 8.75 -9.68 19.89
CA GLY A 150 9.14 -11.04 20.23
C GLY A 150 8.73 -12.06 19.17
N GLY A 151 8.12 -13.17 19.57
CA GLY A 151 7.57 -14.18 18.65
C GLY A 151 6.15 -13.89 18.10
N SER A 152 5.53 -12.75 18.42
CA SER A 152 4.15 -12.46 17.98
C SER A 152 4.05 -12.31 16.46
N GLN A 153 2.98 -12.84 15.89
CA GLN A 153 2.80 -12.95 14.45
C GLN A 153 1.63 -12.10 13.94
N GLY A 154 1.75 -11.60 12.70
CA GLY A 154 0.67 -10.92 12.00
C GLY A 154 -0.26 -11.88 11.26
N ALA A 155 -1.26 -11.30 10.59
CA ALA A 155 -2.18 -12.07 9.76
C ALA A 155 -1.54 -12.43 8.41
N THR A 156 -1.97 -13.57 7.87
CA THR A 156 -1.49 -14.11 6.60
C THR A 156 -1.77 -13.18 5.42
N GLY A 157 -0.83 -13.11 4.48
CA GLY A 157 -0.97 -12.38 3.21
C GLY A 157 -0.18 -11.08 3.17
N LEU A 158 -0.58 -10.19 2.27
CA LEU A 158 -0.04 -8.85 2.12
C LEU A 158 -0.98 -7.85 2.78
N GLN A 159 -0.52 -7.20 3.84
CA GLN A 159 -1.34 -6.27 4.63
C GLN A 159 -0.67 -4.91 4.74
N MET A 160 -1.48 -3.86 4.81
CA MET A 160 -1.01 -2.50 5.06
C MET A 160 -1.49 -2.03 6.43
N TYR A 161 -0.57 -1.54 7.27
CA TYR A 161 -0.87 -0.96 8.58
C TYR A 161 -0.46 0.51 8.64
N GLU A 162 -1.05 1.24 9.57
CA GLU A 162 -0.66 2.60 9.91
C GLU A 162 0.22 2.61 11.16
N ALA A 163 1.44 3.15 11.02
CA ALA A 163 2.28 3.52 12.16
C ALA A 163 1.81 4.88 12.67
N TYR A 164 1.34 4.92 13.92
CA TYR A 164 0.85 6.12 14.58
C TYR A 164 1.04 6.03 16.11
N ASN A 165 2.24 6.37 16.60
CA ASN A 165 2.61 6.30 18.01
C ASN A 165 2.34 4.94 18.68
N ASN A 166 2.62 3.85 17.96
CA ASN A 166 2.20 2.49 18.32
C ASN A 166 3.38 1.49 18.27
N GLY A 167 4.57 1.93 18.70
CA GLY A 167 5.72 1.04 18.95
C GLY A 167 6.65 0.78 17.77
N TYR A 168 6.39 1.38 16.59
CA TYR A 168 7.33 1.34 15.47
C TYR A 168 8.54 2.26 15.71
N PRO A 169 9.69 2.03 15.02
CA PRO A 169 10.90 2.86 15.14
C PRO A 169 10.67 4.35 14.89
N ILE A 170 9.66 4.68 14.09
CA ILE A 170 9.23 6.05 13.83
C ILE A 170 7.74 6.21 14.15
N PRO A 171 7.31 7.37 14.70
CA PRO A 171 5.94 7.57 15.13
C PRO A 171 4.89 7.49 14.03
N TYR A 172 5.21 7.91 12.80
CA TYR A 172 4.25 8.12 11.73
C TYR A 172 4.72 7.52 10.42
N GLY A 173 3.88 6.68 9.81
CA GLY A 173 4.25 5.96 8.60
C GLY A 173 3.22 4.92 8.18
N ASN A 174 3.59 4.16 7.15
CA ASN A 174 2.84 3.03 6.65
C ASN A 174 3.72 1.78 6.73
N VAL A 175 3.15 0.65 7.12
CA VAL A 175 3.85 -0.63 7.19
C VAL A 175 3.24 -1.60 6.20
N LEU A 176 4.09 -2.20 5.38
CA LEU A 176 3.73 -3.35 4.57
C LEU A 176 4.15 -4.61 5.32
N HIS A 177 3.17 -5.43 5.68
CA HIS A 177 3.37 -6.71 6.37
C HIS A 177 3.16 -7.86 5.40
N LEU A 178 4.09 -8.82 5.38
CA LEU A 178 4.07 -9.97 4.49
C LEU A 178 4.19 -11.26 5.28
N LYS A 179 3.22 -12.16 5.10
CA LYS A 179 3.21 -13.50 5.70
C LYS A 179 2.73 -14.58 4.74
N GLY A 180 3.42 -15.71 4.72
CA GLY A 180 3.02 -16.89 3.92
C GLY A 180 1.72 -17.55 4.41
N GLY A 181 0.98 -18.19 3.50
CA GLY A 181 -0.22 -18.96 3.84
C GLY A 181 0.04 -20.23 4.66
N THR A 182 1.16 -20.89 4.36
CA THR A 182 1.55 -22.16 4.98
C THR A 182 2.81 -22.04 5.84
N ALA A 183 3.69 -21.09 5.50
CA ALA A 183 4.94 -20.86 6.22
C ALA A 183 4.79 -19.71 7.23
N SER A 184 5.43 -19.85 8.38
CA SER A 184 5.38 -18.88 9.49
C SER A 184 6.38 -17.73 9.39
N GLY A 185 7.15 -17.66 8.29
CA GLY A 185 8.11 -16.59 8.05
C GLY A 185 7.41 -15.28 7.68
N GLU A 186 7.90 -14.17 8.22
CA GLU A 186 7.29 -12.85 8.07
C GLU A 186 8.33 -11.78 7.75
N GLY A 187 7.88 -10.74 7.06
CA GLY A 187 8.69 -9.57 6.74
C GLY A 187 7.87 -8.29 6.85
N GLU A 188 8.51 -7.22 7.28
CA GLU A 188 7.88 -5.90 7.33
C GLU A 188 8.76 -4.83 6.70
N LEU A 189 8.13 -3.92 5.98
CA LEU A 189 8.71 -2.69 5.45
C LEU A 189 7.92 -1.50 5.99
N LEU A 190 8.58 -0.65 6.77
CA LEU A 190 8.02 0.59 7.30
C LEU A 190 8.53 1.77 6.47
N ILE A 191 7.61 2.57 5.93
CA ILE A 191 7.91 3.79 5.21
C ILE A 191 7.39 4.97 6.03
N GLY A 192 8.29 5.83 6.47
CA GLY A 192 7.94 7.01 7.25
C GLY A 192 7.20 8.08 6.47
N TRP A 193 6.41 8.88 7.17
CA TRP A 193 5.89 10.13 6.64
C TRP A 193 6.88 11.26 6.88
N SER A 194 7.04 12.13 5.89
CA SER A 194 7.89 13.32 6.01
C SER A 194 7.35 14.24 7.10
N GLY A 195 8.19 14.67 8.04
CA GLY A 195 7.77 15.61 9.09
C GLY A 195 7.44 17.02 8.56
N THR A 196 7.90 17.37 7.36
CA THR A 196 7.60 18.62 6.66
C THR A 196 7.46 18.35 5.15
N SER A 197 6.76 19.22 4.43
CA SER A 197 6.50 19.03 2.99
C SER A 197 7.79 18.93 2.17
N GLY A 198 7.96 17.81 1.46
CA GLY A 198 9.12 17.57 0.60
C GLY A 198 10.38 17.05 1.33
N ALA A 199 10.32 16.88 2.65
CA ALA A 199 11.43 16.30 3.40
C ALA A 199 11.53 14.77 3.22
N HIS A 200 12.74 14.24 3.41
CA HIS A 200 13.01 12.81 3.42
C HIS A 200 12.52 12.17 4.73
N ALA A 201 12.02 10.94 4.65
CA ALA A 201 11.61 10.14 5.80
C ALA A 201 12.35 8.79 5.81
N PRO A 202 12.76 8.27 6.98
CA PRO A 202 13.40 6.97 7.07
C PRO A 202 12.51 5.82 6.59
N VAL A 203 13.16 4.77 6.08
CA VAL A 203 12.55 3.48 5.73
C VAL A 203 13.22 2.40 6.55
N TYR A 204 12.45 1.48 7.12
CA TYR A 204 12.97 0.36 7.92
C TYR A 204 12.46 -0.97 7.41
N ILE A 205 13.27 -2.01 7.58
CA ILE A 205 12.91 -3.40 7.30
C ILE A 205 13.20 -4.27 8.51
N ARG A 206 12.44 -5.35 8.64
CA ARG A 206 12.74 -6.45 9.57
C ARG A 206 12.16 -7.75 9.07
N SER A 207 12.59 -8.85 9.65
CA SER A 207 12.08 -10.18 9.33
C SER A 207 11.94 -11.06 10.58
N ARG A 208 11.12 -12.10 10.43
CA ARG A 208 10.98 -13.19 11.38
C ARG A 208 11.14 -14.50 10.63
N ARG A 209 11.94 -15.42 11.18
CA ARG A 209 12.19 -16.73 10.58
C ARG A 209 10.93 -17.63 10.65
N ASP A 210 10.84 -18.57 9.73
CA ASP A 210 9.78 -19.57 9.60
C ASP A 210 9.91 -20.73 10.61
N ASN A 211 10.01 -20.43 11.90
CA ASN A 211 9.93 -21.45 12.95
C ASN A 211 9.21 -20.93 14.21
N ASP A 212 8.85 -21.86 15.10
CA ASP A 212 7.98 -21.58 16.24
C ASP A 212 8.65 -20.75 17.35
N GLU A 213 9.98 -20.82 17.44
CA GLU A 213 10.81 -20.06 18.41
C GLU A 213 11.39 -18.78 17.80
N ALA A 214 11.02 -18.42 16.58
CA ALA A 214 11.59 -17.27 15.89
C ALA A 214 11.08 -15.97 16.51
N GLU A 215 12.01 -15.11 16.87
CA GLU A 215 11.75 -13.74 17.27
C GLU A 215 11.85 -12.81 16.05
N TRP A 216 11.19 -11.66 16.11
CA TRP A 216 11.44 -10.57 15.17
C TRP A 216 12.88 -10.08 15.28
N SER A 217 13.54 -9.86 14.14
CA SER A 217 14.77 -9.09 14.12
C SER A 217 14.52 -7.67 14.64
N GLU A 218 15.57 -7.03 15.14
CA GLU A 218 15.54 -5.57 15.29
C GLU A 218 15.23 -4.91 13.95
N TRP A 219 14.68 -3.70 14.00
CA TRP A 219 14.43 -2.90 12.81
C TRP A 219 15.75 -2.38 12.25
N ALA A 220 16.02 -2.68 10.99
CA ALA A 220 17.17 -2.17 10.26
C ALA A 220 16.72 -1.04 9.32
N GLN A 221 17.39 0.10 9.38
CA GLN A 221 17.10 1.21 8.46
C GLN A 221 17.66 0.92 7.06
N VAL A 222 16.87 1.18 6.03
CA VAL A 222 17.30 1.22 4.63
C VAL A 222 17.82 2.62 4.33
N PHE A 223 19.11 2.73 4.04
CA PHE A 223 19.76 4.01 3.72
C PHE A 223 19.63 4.36 2.24
N THR A 224 19.39 5.63 1.97
CA THR A 224 19.33 6.24 0.63
C THR A 224 20.41 7.31 0.49
N SER A 225 20.57 7.87 -0.71
CA SER A 225 21.48 9.01 -0.94
C SER A 225 21.07 10.30 -0.23
N LYS A 226 19.88 10.35 0.39
CA LYS A 226 19.42 11.46 1.23
C LYS A 226 19.74 11.28 2.71
N ASP A 227 20.12 10.08 3.12
CA ASP A 227 20.53 9.79 4.49
C ASP A 227 22.02 10.12 4.67
N SER A 228 22.38 10.64 5.85
CA SER A 228 23.78 10.78 6.24
C SER A 228 24.23 9.53 6.98
N PHE A 229 25.21 8.79 6.46
CA PHE A 229 25.72 7.58 7.12
C PHE A 229 27.23 7.45 7.00
N ASN A 230 27.82 6.77 7.98
CA ASN A 230 29.19 6.29 7.90
C ASN A 230 29.19 4.92 7.23
N ALA A 231 30.00 4.73 6.19
CA ALA A 231 30.14 3.43 5.56
C ALA A 231 30.69 2.40 6.57
N ALA A 232 30.04 1.23 6.69
CA ALA A 232 30.49 0.16 7.60
C ALA A 232 31.94 -0.26 7.29
N THR A 233 32.31 -0.28 6.02
CA THR A 233 33.68 -0.34 5.54
C THR A 233 33.84 0.59 4.36
N ALA A 234 34.78 1.54 4.44
CA ALA A 234 35.15 2.40 3.32
C ALA A 234 36.49 1.93 2.78
N THR A 235 36.54 1.52 1.51
CA THR A 235 37.79 1.20 0.81
C THR A 235 38.40 2.43 0.13
N LYS A 236 37.62 3.51 -0.01
CA LYS A 236 37.99 4.74 -0.73
C LYS A 236 37.16 5.94 -0.28
N LEU A 237 37.76 7.14 -0.22
CA LEU A 237 37.06 8.41 -0.08
C LEU A 237 36.33 8.78 -1.38
N GLN A 238 35.03 9.06 -1.29
CA GLN A 238 34.22 9.50 -2.45
C GLN A 238 34.82 10.74 -3.13
N THR A 239 35.34 11.67 -2.33
CA THR A 239 36.07 12.83 -2.84
C THR A 239 37.48 12.80 -2.26
N ALA A 240 38.46 12.53 -3.11
CA ALA A 240 39.87 12.58 -2.72
C ALA A 240 40.20 13.94 -2.08
N ARG A 241 41.00 13.92 -1.03
CA ARG A 241 41.58 15.11 -0.41
C ARG A 241 43.02 15.24 -0.87
N LYS A 242 43.60 16.43 -0.76
CA LYS A 242 45.03 16.62 -1.09
C LYS A 242 45.85 16.61 0.19
N ILE A 243 46.94 15.84 0.20
CA ILE A 243 48.00 15.88 1.21
C ILE A 243 49.28 16.31 0.49
N ASN A 244 49.87 17.45 0.86
CA ASN A 244 50.97 18.07 0.11
C ASN A 244 50.71 18.17 -1.41
N ASN A 245 49.51 18.61 -1.79
CA ASN A 245 49.04 18.68 -3.18
C ASN A 245 48.89 17.34 -3.93
N VAL A 246 49.22 16.20 -3.31
CA VAL A 246 49.01 14.86 -3.86
C VAL A 246 47.62 14.37 -3.48
N ALA A 247 46.86 13.83 -4.43
CA ALA A 247 45.54 13.29 -4.17
C ALA A 247 45.63 12.03 -3.29
N PHE A 248 44.83 11.99 -2.24
CA PHE A 248 44.69 10.88 -1.30
C PHE A 248 43.21 10.54 -1.18
N ASP A 249 42.89 9.28 -1.47
CA ASP A 249 41.55 8.72 -1.37
C ASP A 249 41.51 7.45 -0.50
N GLY A 250 42.61 7.11 0.17
CA GLY A 250 42.67 5.97 1.10
C GLY A 250 42.86 4.60 0.45
N THR A 251 43.00 4.49 -0.89
CA THR A 251 43.23 3.18 -1.54
C THR A 251 44.70 2.73 -1.49
N SER A 252 45.60 3.56 -0.99
CA SER A 252 47.04 3.26 -0.88
C SER A 252 47.62 3.97 0.34
N ASP A 253 48.66 3.37 0.91
CA ASP A 253 49.37 3.94 2.05
C ASP A 253 50.01 5.29 1.70
N ILE A 254 50.09 6.16 2.71
CA ILE A 254 50.88 7.39 2.59
C ILE A 254 52.34 7.02 2.84
N THR A 255 53.16 7.16 1.81
CA THR A 255 54.61 7.06 1.97
C THR A 255 55.18 8.43 2.29
N ILE A 256 55.65 8.61 3.53
CA ILE A 256 56.46 9.77 3.90
C ILE A 256 57.91 9.38 3.66
N SER A 257 58.53 9.93 2.62
CA SER A 257 59.93 9.65 2.35
C SER A 257 60.78 10.47 3.31
N SER A 258 61.80 9.89 3.96
CA SER A 258 62.74 10.72 4.73
C SER A 258 63.39 11.80 3.84
N THR A 259 63.36 11.65 2.51
CA THR A 259 63.84 12.59 1.47
C THR A 259 62.91 13.74 1.17
N ASP A 260 61.80 13.88 1.89
CA ASP A 260 60.88 15.00 1.71
C ASP A 260 61.65 16.31 1.84
N SER A 261 61.73 16.99 0.69
CA SER A 261 62.72 18.02 0.48
C SER A 261 62.45 19.21 1.40
N GLY A 262 63.38 19.49 2.31
CA GLY A 262 63.29 20.61 3.24
C GLY A 262 63.17 20.26 4.73
N ALA A 263 62.97 18.99 5.10
CA ALA A 263 63.01 18.60 6.51
C ALA A 263 64.47 18.47 7.02
N VAL A 264 64.76 19.04 8.20
CA VAL A 264 66.00 18.78 8.94
C VAL A 264 65.93 17.37 9.51
N ARG A 265 66.79 16.47 9.03
CA ARG A 265 66.84 15.09 9.53
C ARG A 265 67.75 14.92 10.74
N ASP A 266 68.78 15.72 10.80
CA ASP A 266 69.83 15.63 11.81
C ASP A 266 70.52 16.98 11.99
N PHE A 267 71.12 17.17 13.16
CA PHE A 267 71.81 18.37 13.58
C PHE A 267 73.16 17.98 14.19
N ARG A 268 74.24 18.61 13.73
CA ARG A 268 75.57 18.39 14.30
C ARG A 268 76.40 19.67 14.37
N TYR A 269 77.46 19.60 15.16
CA TYR A 269 78.54 20.58 15.15
C TYR A 269 79.76 20.04 14.39
N THR A 270 80.49 20.90 13.69
CA THR A 270 81.77 20.56 13.06
C THR A 270 82.89 20.46 14.09
N SER A 271 84.11 20.14 13.62
CA SER A 271 85.34 20.29 14.39
C SER A 271 85.51 21.70 14.97
N GLU A 272 86.22 21.79 16.10
CA GLU A 272 86.51 23.05 16.77
C GLU A 272 87.48 23.91 15.97
N VAL A 273 87.21 25.21 15.98
CA VAL A 273 88.12 26.24 15.48
C VAL A 273 88.50 27.13 16.64
N PHE A 274 89.79 27.43 16.77
CA PHE A 274 90.31 28.30 17.81
C PHE A 274 90.44 29.75 17.29
N HIS A 275 89.90 30.70 18.04
CA HIS A 275 90.12 32.12 17.82
C HIS A 275 91.18 32.65 18.80
N ASN A 276 92.29 33.11 18.24
CA ASN A 276 93.36 33.78 18.99
C ASN A 276 93.16 35.31 18.90
N PRO A 277 93.00 36.02 20.02
CA PRO A 277 92.84 37.48 20.03
C PRO A 277 94.15 38.23 19.71
N GLY A 278 95.31 37.56 19.63
CA GLY A 278 96.61 38.15 19.34
C GLY A 278 97.45 38.45 20.59
N GLY A 279 96.90 38.20 21.79
CA GLY A 279 97.58 38.36 23.08
C GLY A 279 96.56 38.40 24.22
N ASN A 280 97.01 38.15 25.45
CA ASN A 280 96.15 38.16 26.63
C ASN A 280 96.15 39.47 27.42
N GLU A 281 97.02 40.42 27.07
CA GLU A 281 97.12 41.73 27.71
C GLU A 281 96.18 42.78 27.09
N ILE A 282 95.39 42.40 26.08
CA ILE A 282 94.47 43.28 25.37
C ILE A 282 93.02 42.98 25.74
N THR A 283 92.18 44.02 25.75
CA THR A 283 90.73 43.83 25.73
C THR A 283 90.31 43.34 24.35
N TRP A 284 89.59 42.22 24.30
CA TRP A 284 89.02 41.69 23.06
C TRP A 284 87.58 41.27 23.27
N THR A 285 86.83 41.22 22.19
CA THR A 285 85.44 40.74 22.17
C THR A 285 85.32 39.69 21.10
N PHE A 286 84.85 38.51 21.46
CA PHE A 286 84.49 37.49 20.49
C PHE A 286 82.97 37.36 20.39
N ARG A 287 82.50 37.30 19.14
CA ARG A 287 81.15 36.88 18.80
C ARG A 287 81.29 35.71 17.86
N ALA A 288 80.66 34.59 18.20
CA ALA A 288 80.65 33.44 17.31
C ALA A 288 80.12 33.88 15.93
N PRO A 289 80.80 33.52 14.83
CA PRO A 289 80.31 33.82 13.49
C PRO A 289 78.90 33.27 13.26
N SER A 290 78.20 33.77 12.23
CA SER A 290 76.84 33.33 11.90
C SER A 290 76.78 31.80 11.74
N GLY A 291 75.86 31.16 12.46
CA GLY A 291 75.70 29.71 12.49
C GLY A 291 76.76 28.93 13.28
N CYS A 292 77.68 29.60 13.97
CA CYS A 292 78.60 28.99 14.92
C CYS A 292 78.11 29.11 16.35
N VAL A 293 78.54 28.19 17.20
CA VAL A 293 78.34 28.24 18.65
C VAL A 293 79.69 28.20 19.36
N LEU A 294 79.79 28.90 20.49
CA LEU A 294 80.94 28.79 21.40
C LEU A 294 80.98 27.36 21.96
N SER A 295 82.13 26.70 21.85
CA SER A 295 82.33 25.32 22.33
C SER A 295 83.34 25.22 23.47
N GLY A 296 84.15 26.24 23.68
CA GLY A 296 85.13 26.25 24.76
C GLY A 296 85.80 27.61 24.94
N ILE A 297 86.47 27.75 26.08
CA ILE A 297 87.26 28.93 26.46
C ILE A 297 88.65 28.44 26.81
N TYR A 298 89.69 29.05 26.23
CA TYR A 298 91.06 28.78 26.60
C TYR A 298 91.48 29.72 27.73
N VAL A 299 91.42 29.22 28.96
CA VAL A 299 91.90 29.93 30.14
C VAL A 299 93.40 29.67 30.29
N GLN A 300 94.19 30.72 30.45
CA GLN A 300 95.65 30.62 30.54
C GLN A 300 96.21 31.42 31.70
N GLU A 301 97.23 30.85 32.34
CA GLU A 301 98.05 31.50 33.36
C GLU A 301 99.41 31.87 32.77
N THR A 302 99.77 33.15 32.80
CA THR A 302 101.03 33.65 32.19
C THR A 302 102.06 34.11 33.21
N GLY A 303 101.84 33.86 34.50
CA GLY A 303 102.92 33.77 35.49
C GLY A 303 103.50 35.09 36.02
N ARG A 304 102.75 36.20 36.03
CA ARG A 304 103.01 37.37 36.90
C ARG A 304 101.84 38.37 36.84
N SER A 305 101.16 38.60 37.97
CA SER A 305 100.10 39.61 38.12
C SER A 305 99.02 39.59 37.03
N SER A 306 98.83 38.44 36.38
CA SER A 306 97.81 38.21 35.36
C SER A 306 96.53 37.82 36.07
N SER A 307 95.53 38.70 36.08
CA SER A 307 94.15 38.26 36.38
C SER A 307 93.78 37.17 35.36
N ASP A 308 93.19 36.04 35.78
CA ASP A 308 92.81 34.90 34.94
C ASP A 308 92.51 35.30 33.49
N ASN A 309 93.50 35.17 32.59
CA ASN A 309 93.36 35.70 31.25
C ASN A 309 92.75 34.65 30.33
N ILE A 310 91.84 35.08 29.45
CA ILE A 310 91.33 34.23 28.39
C ILE A 310 92.28 34.39 27.18
N GLY A 311 93.02 33.32 26.87
CA GLY A 311 93.97 33.25 25.74
C GLY A 311 93.31 33.04 24.39
N GLY A 312 92.01 32.73 24.38
CA GLY A 312 91.19 32.59 23.19
C GLY A 312 89.94 31.75 23.45
N VAL A 313 89.19 31.46 22.39
CA VAL A 313 87.94 30.68 22.46
C VAL A 313 87.87 29.66 21.34
N TYR A 314 87.18 28.56 21.61
CA TYR A 314 86.83 27.56 20.62
C TYR A 314 85.38 27.74 20.18
N TYR A 315 85.13 27.61 18.89
CA TYR A 315 83.77 27.61 18.34
C TYR A 315 83.61 26.49 17.31
N LYS A 316 82.37 26.04 17.12
CA LYS A 316 82.01 25.01 16.13
C LYS A 316 80.95 25.56 15.18
N GLN A 317 81.04 25.21 13.90
CA GLN A 317 80.00 25.52 12.92
C GLN A 317 78.84 24.53 13.09
N THR A 318 77.62 25.03 13.06
CA THR A 318 76.41 24.21 13.03
C THR A 318 76.13 23.70 11.62
N GLN A 319 75.79 22.43 11.49
CA GLN A 319 75.33 21.82 10.25
C GLN A 319 74.02 21.06 10.46
N VAL A 320 73.16 21.11 9.46
CA VAL A 320 71.91 20.35 9.39
C VAL A 320 71.94 19.40 8.19
N TYR A 321 71.37 18.21 8.34
CA TYR A 321 71.28 17.23 7.25
C TYR A 321 69.92 17.38 6.54
N ILE A 322 69.95 17.90 5.31
CA ILE A 322 68.76 18.15 4.49
C ILE A 322 69.05 17.65 3.06
N ASN A 323 68.09 16.98 2.44
CA ASN A 323 68.18 16.48 1.05
C ASN A 323 69.42 15.61 0.77
N GLY A 324 69.80 14.74 1.72
CA GLY A 324 70.92 13.81 1.54
C GLY A 324 72.30 14.45 1.65
N SER A 325 72.42 15.69 2.16
CA SER A 325 73.70 16.37 2.32
C SER A 325 73.72 17.25 3.56
N TRP A 326 74.90 17.38 4.17
CA TRP A 326 75.13 18.32 5.27
C TRP A 326 75.22 19.73 4.72
N ARG A 327 74.44 20.63 5.32
CA ARG A 327 74.41 22.06 4.98
C ARG A 327 74.87 22.85 6.19
N THR A 328 75.79 23.77 5.97
CA THR A 328 76.18 24.75 7.00
C THR A 328 75.02 25.69 7.26
N VAL A 329 74.67 25.87 8.54
CA VAL A 329 73.75 26.93 8.94
C VAL A 329 74.50 28.24 8.78
N SER A 330 74.02 29.10 7.89
CA SER A 330 74.39 30.51 7.83
C SER A 330 73.13 31.30 8.18
N GLY A 331 73.17 32.07 9.27
CA GLY A 331 72.12 33.03 9.60
C GLY A 331 72.20 34.28 8.74
#